data_AF-A0A7J4UN05-F1
#
_entry.id   AF-A0A7J4UN05-F1
#
_cell.length_a   1.000
_cell.length_b   1.000
_cell.length_c   1.000
_cell.angle_alpha   90.00
_cell.angle_beta   90.00
_cell.angle_gamma   90.00
#
_symmetry.space_group_name_H-M   'P 1'
#
loop_
_entity.id
_entity.type
_entity.pdbx_description
1 polymer ?
#
loop_
_entity_poly.entity_id
_entity_poly.type
_entity_poly.pdbx_seq_one_letter_code
_entity_poly.pdbx_strand_id
1 'polypeptide(L)'
;MSKKKKKTVDEKIAEELDIELQTEQPKEIEVVRPKESSLTKEKATEDANKDYRSVRCNLHAIISKGNEAIDGILEVAAEGDQPRAYEVAAQMIKTVADANKDLMDLHKKMKELKKEDITFKSTTNQSIYVGSTKELQELVNQTRSASRRIGTDDIIDVEVVDNGKQEDG
;
A
#
# COMPACT_ATOMS: atom_id res chain seq x y z
N MET A 1 -8.13 5.99 -78.88
CA MET A 1 -7.87 4.59 -78.50
C MET A 1 -8.10 4.45 -76.99
N SER A 2 -9.21 3.80 -76.60
CA SER A 2 -9.62 3.69 -75.19
C SER A 2 -9.01 2.43 -74.57
N LYS A 3 -8.15 2.58 -73.55
CA LYS A 3 -7.53 1.45 -72.85
C LYS A 3 -8.55 0.84 -71.89
N LYS A 4 -9.08 -0.34 -72.22
CA LYS A 4 -9.95 -1.13 -71.32
C LYS A 4 -9.16 -1.51 -70.05
N LYS A 5 -9.55 -0.98 -68.89
CA LYS A 5 -9.13 -1.50 -67.59
C LYS A 5 -9.65 -2.93 -67.45
N LYS A 6 -8.78 -3.88 -67.09
CA LYS A 6 -9.19 -5.26 -66.77
C LYS A 6 -9.84 -5.23 -65.37
N LYS A 7 -11.11 -5.65 -65.27
CA LYS A 7 -11.82 -5.85 -64.00
C LYS A 7 -11.09 -6.90 -63.15
N THR A 8 -10.87 -6.63 -61.87
CA THR A 8 -10.26 -7.58 -60.92
C THR A 8 -11.22 -8.74 -60.62
N VAL A 9 -10.69 -9.85 -60.10
CA VAL A 9 -11.48 -11.08 -59.84
C VAL A 9 -12.61 -10.79 -58.87
N ASP A 10 -12.33 -9.96 -57.85
CA ASP A 10 -13.30 -9.57 -56.82
C ASP A 10 -14.47 -8.75 -57.40
N GLU A 11 -14.21 -7.87 -58.37
CA GLU A 11 -15.25 -7.09 -59.06
C GLU A 11 -16.19 -7.96 -59.90
N LYS A 12 -15.66 -9.01 -60.54
CA LYS A 12 -16.48 -9.95 -61.32
C LYS A 12 -17.36 -10.83 -60.44
N ILE A 13 -16.84 -11.24 -59.28
CA ILE A 13 -17.59 -12.08 -58.34
C ILE A 13 -18.72 -11.26 -57.70
N ALA A 14 -18.48 -9.98 -57.39
CA ALA A 14 -19.51 -9.09 -56.86
C ALA A 14 -20.65 -8.82 -57.86
N GLU A 15 -20.32 -8.64 -59.14
CA GLU A 15 -21.29 -8.38 -60.22
C GLU A 15 -22.16 -9.61 -60.54
N GLU A 16 -21.62 -10.84 -60.41
CA GLU A 16 -22.37 -12.09 -60.63
C GLU A 16 -23.28 -12.46 -59.43
N LEU A 17 -22.95 -11.99 -58.23
CA LEU A 17 -23.68 -12.31 -57.00
C LEU A 17 -24.66 -11.22 -56.54
N ASP A 18 -24.76 -10.11 -57.29
CA ASP A 18 -25.57 -8.93 -56.95
C ASP A 18 -25.27 -8.39 -55.53
N ILE A 19 -24.00 -8.46 -55.13
CA ILE A 19 -23.54 -8.00 -53.82
C ILE A 19 -22.88 -6.63 -53.98
N GLU A 20 -23.44 -5.61 -53.35
CA GLU A 20 -22.80 -4.31 -53.24
C GLU A 20 -21.53 -4.42 -52.38
N LEU A 21 -20.35 -4.29 -53.01
CA LEU A 21 -19.07 -4.33 -52.32
C LEU A 21 -18.89 -3.04 -51.48
N GLN A 22 -19.24 -3.11 -50.20
CA GLN A 22 -18.97 -2.03 -49.25
C GLN A 22 -17.47 -1.98 -48.97
N THR A 23 -16.77 -1.05 -49.61
CA THR A 23 -15.40 -0.67 -49.24
C THR A 23 -15.47 0.17 -47.96
N GLU A 24 -15.59 -0.48 -46.81
CA GLU A 24 -15.38 0.18 -45.53
C GLU A 24 -13.89 0.54 -45.40
N GLN A 25 -13.63 1.85 -45.35
CA GLN A 25 -12.30 2.37 -45.01
C GLN A 25 -11.85 1.77 -43.68
N PRO A 26 -10.59 1.33 -43.54
CA PRO A 26 -10.11 0.80 -42.28
C PRO A 26 -10.20 1.93 -41.25
N LYS A 27 -11.15 1.82 -40.31
CA LYS A 27 -11.13 2.62 -39.08
C LYS A 27 -9.83 2.30 -38.39
N GLU A 28 -8.93 3.29 -38.38
CA GLU A 28 -7.71 3.27 -37.61
C GLU A 28 -8.09 3.02 -36.14
N ILE A 29 -7.81 1.81 -35.68
CA ILE A 29 -7.98 1.44 -34.28
C ILE A 29 -6.84 2.14 -33.56
N GLU A 30 -7.11 3.31 -32.97
CA GLU A 30 -6.23 3.87 -31.95
C GLU A 30 -6.13 2.83 -30.83
N VAL A 31 -5.00 2.13 -30.80
CA VAL A 31 -4.60 1.31 -29.66
C VAL A 31 -4.41 2.28 -28.50
N VAL A 32 -5.47 2.50 -27.73
CA VAL A 32 -5.40 3.10 -26.41
C VAL A 32 -4.59 2.13 -25.57
N ARG A 33 -3.27 2.36 -25.52
CA ARG A 33 -2.39 1.75 -24.52
C ARG A 33 -3.08 1.93 -23.17
N PRO A 34 -3.34 0.85 -22.40
CA PRO A 34 -3.77 1.00 -21.03
C PRO A 34 -2.73 1.91 -20.37
N LYS A 35 -3.15 3.11 -19.95
CA LYS A 35 -2.32 3.92 -19.08
C LYS A 35 -2.12 3.04 -17.85
N GLU A 36 -0.93 2.47 -17.72
CA GLU A 36 -0.49 1.85 -16.48
C GLU A 36 -0.63 2.93 -15.43
N SER A 37 -1.76 2.90 -14.71
CA SER A 37 -1.96 3.74 -13.57
C SER A 37 -0.93 3.26 -12.57
N SER A 38 0.15 4.01 -12.43
CA SER A 38 1.09 3.88 -11.33
C SER A 38 0.27 3.93 -10.05
N LEU A 39 -0.03 2.76 -9.49
CA LEU A 39 -0.73 2.63 -8.22
C LEU A 39 0.20 3.24 -7.18
N THR A 40 -0.05 4.50 -6.84
CA THR A 40 0.59 5.16 -5.71
C THR A 40 0.39 4.26 -4.49
N LYS A 41 1.45 3.98 -3.71
CA LYS A 41 1.38 3.08 -2.54
C LYS A 41 0.20 3.37 -1.60
N GLU A 42 -0.25 4.62 -1.54
CA GLU A 42 -1.42 5.05 -0.78
C GLU A 42 -2.75 4.48 -1.30
N LYS A 43 -2.93 4.34 -2.62
CA LYS A 43 -4.13 3.68 -3.17
C LYS A 43 -4.13 2.18 -2.89
N ALA A 44 -2.96 1.55 -2.96
CA ALA A 44 -2.82 0.12 -2.68
C ALA A 44 -3.19 -0.23 -1.21
N THR A 45 -2.90 0.66 -0.25
CA THR A 45 -3.29 0.44 1.16
C THR A 45 -4.77 0.70 1.41
N GLU A 46 -5.39 1.67 0.73
CA GLU A 46 -6.83 1.89 0.79
C GLU A 46 -7.62 0.71 0.19
N ASP A 47 -7.18 0.21 -0.97
CA ASP A 47 -7.75 -0.97 -1.63
C ASP A 47 -7.61 -2.22 -0.74
N ALA A 48 -6.44 -2.45 -0.12
CA ALA A 48 -6.23 -3.58 0.79
C ALA A 48 -7.15 -3.52 2.02
N ASN A 49 -7.39 -2.33 2.59
CA ASN A 49 -8.32 -2.18 3.71
C ASN A 49 -9.78 -2.43 3.28
N LYS A 50 -10.14 -2.02 2.06
CA LYS A 50 -11.47 -2.27 1.48
C LYS A 50 -11.68 -3.76 1.24
N ASP A 51 -10.71 -4.45 0.65
CA ASP A 51 -10.76 -5.88 0.40
C ASP A 51 -10.85 -6.67 1.70
N TYR A 52 -10.06 -6.29 2.72
CA TYR A 52 -10.16 -6.87 4.05
C TYR A 52 -11.56 -6.74 4.66
N ARG A 53 -12.19 -5.56 4.54
CA ARG A 53 -13.57 -5.36 5.03
C ARG A 53 -14.57 -6.21 4.25
N SER A 54 -14.42 -6.31 2.93
CA SER A 54 -15.28 -7.14 2.07
C SER A 54 -15.18 -8.61 2.43
N VAL A 55 -13.96 -9.15 2.54
CA VAL A 55 -13.73 -10.56 2.90
C VAL A 55 -14.25 -10.84 4.30
N ARG A 56 -14.01 -9.96 5.28
CA ARG A 56 -14.55 -10.11 6.64
C ARG A 56 -16.07 -10.10 6.66
N CYS A 57 -16.71 -9.21 5.91
CA CYS A 57 -18.17 -9.16 5.80
C CYS A 57 -18.73 -10.44 5.16
N ASN A 58 -18.10 -10.93 4.10
CA ASN A 58 -18.49 -12.17 3.43
C ASN A 58 -18.36 -13.38 4.35
N LEU A 59 -17.25 -13.51 5.08
CA LEU A 59 -17.05 -14.59 6.05
C LEU A 59 -18.11 -14.55 7.16
N HIS A 60 -18.40 -13.37 7.73
CA HIS A 60 -19.47 -13.23 8.72
C HIS A 60 -20.85 -13.61 8.14
N ALA A 61 -21.14 -13.21 6.90
CA ALA A 61 -22.39 -13.57 6.24
C ALA A 61 -22.51 -15.09 6.03
N ILE A 62 -21.42 -15.75 5.64
CA ILE A 62 -21.36 -17.21 5.49
C ILE A 62 -21.58 -17.90 6.83
N ILE A 63 -20.91 -17.45 7.90
CA ILE A 63 -21.07 -18.02 9.24
C ILE A 63 -22.50 -17.86 9.74
N SER A 64 -23.08 -16.67 9.60
CA SER A 64 -24.46 -16.40 10.04
C SER A 64 -25.47 -17.27 9.29
N LYS A 65 -25.40 -17.28 7.95
CA LYS A 65 -26.29 -18.10 7.12
C LYS A 65 -26.04 -19.59 7.31
N GLY A 66 -24.80 -19.98 7.58
CA GLY A 66 -24.40 -21.35 7.87
C GLY A 66 -25.03 -21.85 9.17
N ASN A 67 -25.00 -21.05 10.24
CA ASN A 67 -25.68 -21.39 11.49
C ASN A 67 -27.20 -21.48 11.31
N GLU A 68 -27.82 -20.52 10.63
CA GLU A 68 -29.26 -20.55 10.34
C GLU A 68 -29.66 -21.80 9.51
N ALA A 69 -28.84 -22.16 8.52
CA ALA A 69 -29.06 -23.36 7.73
C ALA A 69 -28.84 -24.65 8.53
N ILE A 70 -27.85 -24.68 9.44
CA ILE A 70 -27.64 -25.81 10.36
C ILE A 70 -28.88 -25.99 11.24
N ASP A 71 -29.38 -24.91 11.83
CA ASP A 71 -30.56 -24.95 12.70
C ASP A 71 -31.80 -25.44 11.93
N GLY A 72 -32.03 -24.93 10.72
CA GLY A 72 -33.14 -25.39 9.86
C GLY A 72 -33.01 -26.87 9.45
N ILE A 73 -31.80 -27.35 9.16
CA ILE A 73 -31.58 -28.78 8.86
C ILE A 73 -31.79 -29.63 10.11
N LEU A 74 -31.38 -29.17 11.29
CA LEU A 74 -31.56 -29.89 12.55
C LEU A 74 -33.04 -29.99 12.94
N GLU A 75 -33.83 -28.94 12.68
CA GLU A 75 -35.29 -28.95 12.89
C GLU A 75 -35.96 -30.00 11.98
N VAL A 76 -35.63 -30.00 10.69
CA VAL A 76 -36.13 -31.01 9.73
C VAL A 76 -35.64 -32.42 10.08
N ALA A 77 -34.41 -32.56 10.56
CA ALA A 77 -33.84 -33.84 10.98
C ALA A 77 -34.57 -34.40 12.20
N ALA A 78 -34.94 -33.54 13.16
CA ALA A 78 -35.66 -33.90 14.37
C ALA A 78 -37.11 -34.30 14.08
N GLU A 79 -37.80 -33.61 13.15
CA GLU A 79 -39.16 -33.95 12.73
C GLU A 79 -39.22 -35.22 11.86
N GLY A 80 -38.22 -35.42 11.00
CA GLY A 80 -38.19 -36.51 10.03
C GLY A 80 -37.47 -37.78 10.50
N ASP A 81 -36.82 -37.75 11.67
CA ASP A 81 -35.96 -38.81 12.20
C ASP A 81 -35.03 -39.43 11.15
N GLN A 82 -34.38 -38.56 10.35
CA GLN A 82 -33.54 -38.98 9.22
C GLN A 82 -32.05 -38.89 9.58
N PRO A 83 -31.34 -40.03 9.77
CA PRO A 83 -29.91 -40.05 10.09
C PRO A 83 -29.04 -39.29 9.09
N ARG A 84 -29.47 -39.27 7.82
CA ARG A 84 -28.78 -38.56 6.73
C ARG A 84 -28.71 -37.04 6.97
N ALA A 85 -29.76 -36.45 7.53
CA ALA A 85 -29.81 -35.01 7.75
C ALA A 85 -28.79 -34.58 8.84
N TYR A 86 -28.57 -35.42 9.86
CA TYR A 86 -27.55 -35.19 10.88
C TYR A 86 -26.12 -35.29 10.33
N GLU A 87 -25.85 -36.19 9.37
CA GLU A 87 -24.55 -36.26 8.71
C GLU A 87 -24.25 -34.99 7.91
N VAL A 88 -25.25 -34.50 7.15
CA VAL A 88 -25.11 -33.26 6.38
C VAL A 88 -24.95 -32.06 7.31
N ALA A 89 -25.71 -32.00 8.41
CA ALA A 89 -25.53 -30.97 9.43
C ALA A 89 -24.12 -30.99 10.03
N ALA A 90 -23.57 -32.18 10.34
CA ALA A 90 -22.19 -32.32 10.82
C ALA A 90 -21.15 -31.83 9.80
N GLN A 91 -21.38 -32.11 8.50
CA GLN A 91 -20.54 -31.57 7.42
C GLN A 91 -20.65 -30.04 7.32
N MET A 92 -21.85 -29.47 7.43
CA MET A 92 -22.06 -28.03 7.44
C MET A 92 -21.40 -27.35 8.65
N ILE A 93 -21.54 -27.92 9.85
CA ILE A 93 -20.86 -27.44 11.05
C ILE A 93 -19.35 -27.39 10.83
N LYS A 94 -18.77 -28.41 10.19
CA LYS A 94 -17.36 -28.41 9.82
C LYS A 94 -17.01 -27.26 8.88
N THR A 95 -17.80 -27.01 7.83
CA THR A 95 -17.55 -25.90 6.91
C THR A 95 -17.66 -24.52 7.60
N VAL A 96 -18.59 -24.36 8.54
CA VAL A 96 -18.73 -23.13 9.33
C VAL A 96 -17.53 -22.97 10.29
N ALA A 97 -17.04 -24.06 10.88
CA ALA A 97 -15.84 -24.06 11.70
C ALA A 97 -14.59 -23.68 10.89
N ASP A 98 -14.45 -24.19 9.67
CA ASP A 98 -13.38 -23.82 8.75
C ASP A 98 -13.48 -22.34 8.36
N ALA A 99 -14.68 -21.82 8.07
CA ALA A 99 -14.88 -20.39 7.80
C ALA A 99 -14.53 -19.50 9.02
N ASN A 100 -14.83 -19.95 10.24
CA ASN A 100 -14.41 -19.25 11.47
C ASN A 100 -12.89 -19.21 11.61
N LYS A 101 -12.20 -20.30 11.25
CA LYS A 101 -10.74 -20.36 11.23
C LYS A 101 -10.15 -19.43 10.19
N ASP A 102 -10.72 -19.39 8.99
CA ASP A 102 -10.31 -18.46 7.93
C ASP A 102 -10.49 -17.00 8.36
N LEU A 103 -11.54 -16.68 9.12
CA LEU A 103 -11.74 -15.35 9.69
C LEU A 103 -10.65 -14.99 10.71
N MET A 104 -10.25 -15.94 11.57
CA MET A 104 -9.10 -15.74 12.47
C MET A 104 -7.79 -15.55 11.71
N ASP A 105 -7.55 -16.34 10.66
CA ASP A 105 -6.33 -16.27 9.87
C ASP A 105 -6.28 -14.99 9.02
N LEU A 106 -7.42 -14.46 8.56
CA LEU A 106 -7.53 -13.13 7.96
C LEU A 106 -7.06 -12.03 8.92
N HIS A 107 -7.49 -12.11 10.19
CA HIS A 107 -7.05 -11.16 11.22
C HIS A 107 -5.54 -11.23 11.47
N LYS A 108 -4.96 -12.43 11.48
CA LYS A 108 -3.50 -12.62 11.63
C LYS A 108 -2.74 -12.04 10.44
N LYS A 109 -3.13 -12.39 9.22
CA LYS A 109 -2.51 -11.88 7.98
C LYS A 109 -2.58 -10.36 7.91
N MET A 110 -3.72 -9.75 8.25
CA MET A 110 -3.82 -8.29 8.26
C MET A 110 -2.89 -7.64 9.30
N LYS A 111 -2.69 -8.29 10.45
CA LYS A 111 -1.76 -7.81 11.48
C LYS A 111 -0.30 -8.00 11.06
N GLU A 112 0.02 -9.07 10.35
CA GLU A 112 1.36 -9.32 9.79
C GLU A 112 1.70 -8.30 8.70
N LEU A 113 0.80 -8.08 7.74
CA LEU A 113 0.97 -7.06 6.69
C LEU A 113 1.20 -5.66 7.29
N LYS A 114 0.45 -5.28 8.33
CA LYS A 114 0.65 -4.00 9.03
C LYS A 114 1.97 -3.92 9.82
N LYS A 115 2.53 -5.05 10.26
CA LYS A 115 3.79 -5.08 11.02
C LYS A 115 5.00 -4.90 10.12
N GLU A 116 4.97 -5.40 8.89
CA GLU A 116 6.07 -5.26 7.92
C GLU A 116 6.36 -3.79 7.57
N ASP A 117 5.36 -2.91 7.67
CA ASP A 117 5.53 -1.46 7.48
C ASP A 117 6.24 -0.75 8.65
N ILE A 118 6.31 -1.38 9.84
CA ILE A 118 7.00 -0.82 11.00
C ILE A 118 8.47 -1.26 10.96
N THR A 119 9.23 -0.72 10.01
CA THR A 119 10.69 -0.72 10.14
C THR A 119 11.01 0.15 11.36
N PHE A 120 11.24 -0.48 12.52
CA PHE A 120 11.76 0.19 13.71
C PHE A 120 13.13 0.80 13.38
N LYS A 121 13.14 2.02 12.84
CA LYS A 121 14.32 2.89 12.92
C LYS A 121 14.43 3.32 14.38
N SER A 122 15.01 2.46 15.20
CA SER A 122 15.44 2.79 16.56
C SER A 122 16.61 3.75 16.49
N THR A 123 16.35 4.99 16.07
CA THR A 123 17.31 6.09 16.26
C THR A 123 17.20 6.49 17.73
N THR A 124 18.00 5.81 18.56
CA THR A 124 18.18 6.17 19.97
C THR A 124 18.95 7.49 20.02
N ASN A 125 18.25 8.62 20.00
CA ASN A 125 18.83 9.96 20.18
C ASN A 125 19.20 10.28 21.64
N GLN A 126 18.99 9.33 22.56
CA GLN A 126 19.29 9.49 23.98
C GLN A 126 20.64 8.84 24.28
N SER A 127 21.72 9.60 24.11
CA SER A 127 23.05 9.21 24.60
C SER A 127 23.05 9.31 26.14
N ILE A 128 22.99 8.18 26.83
CA ILE A 128 23.12 8.13 28.29
C ILE A 128 24.62 8.20 28.61
N TYR A 129 25.04 9.28 29.27
CA TYR A 129 26.42 9.44 29.74
C TYR A 129 26.52 8.99 31.20
N VAL A 130 27.40 8.02 31.45
CA VAL A 130 27.70 7.50 32.79
C VAL A 130 29.08 7.96 33.22
N GLY A 131 29.14 8.91 34.15
CA GLY A 131 30.38 9.54 34.61
C GLY A 131 30.11 10.58 35.69
N SER A 132 31.11 11.35 36.08
CA SER A 132 30.95 12.41 37.09
C SER A 132 30.31 13.67 36.49
N THR A 133 29.48 14.36 37.26
CA THR A 133 28.84 15.63 36.87
C THR A 133 29.86 16.67 36.39
N LYS A 134 31.10 16.62 36.91
CA LYS A 134 32.20 17.50 36.49
C LYS A 134 32.58 17.26 35.03
N GLU A 135 32.66 16.01 34.61
CA GLU A 135 33.08 15.61 33.27
C GLU A 135 31.99 15.90 32.23
N LEU A 136 30.72 15.72 32.60
CA LEU A 136 29.56 16.21 31.83
C LEU A 136 29.62 17.72 31.60
N GLN A 137 29.95 18.48 32.63
CA GLN A 137 29.98 19.93 32.57
C GLN A 137 31.11 20.44 31.66
N GLU A 138 32.24 19.74 31.61
CA GLU A 138 33.35 20.05 30.69
C GLU A 138 33.01 19.75 29.22
N LEU A 139 32.29 18.65 28.96
CA LEU A 139 31.83 18.27 27.63
C LEU A 139 30.76 19.24 27.08
N VAL A 140 29.83 19.67 27.93
CA VAL A 140 28.75 20.61 27.57
C VAL A 140 29.26 22.05 27.47
N ASN A 141 30.20 22.46 28.33
CA ASN A 141 30.71 23.83 28.39
C ASN A 141 32.23 23.89 28.15
N GLN A 142 32.64 23.72 26.90
CA GLN A 142 34.05 23.72 26.48
C GLN A 142 34.80 25.04 26.75
N THR A 143 34.09 26.14 27.02
CA THR A 143 34.69 27.46 27.35
C THR A 143 35.02 27.59 28.84
N ARG A 144 34.34 26.86 29.72
CA ARG A 144 34.55 26.91 31.18
C ARG A 144 35.32 25.71 31.72
N SER A 145 35.72 24.78 30.85
CA SER A 145 36.47 23.59 31.23
C SER A 145 37.77 23.99 31.93
N ALA A 146 37.93 23.51 33.16
CA ALA A 146 39.08 23.83 34.01
C ALA A 146 40.40 23.42 33.34
N SER A 147 40.35 22.41 32.48
CA SER A 147 41.52 21.91 31.74
C SER A 147 42.05 22.85 30.64
N ARG A 148 41.28 23.86 30.19
CA ARG A 148 41.73 24.79 29.12
C ARG A 148 42.18 26.16 29.62
N ARG A 149 42.05 26.45 30.92
CA ARG A 149 42.47 27.74 31.51
C ARG A 149 43.97 27.84 31.80
N ILE A 150 44.76 26.89 31.30
CA ILE A 150 46.23 26.94 31.31
C ILE A 150 46.65 27.29 29.88
N GLY A 151 46.73 28.58 29.52
CA GLY A 151 47.38 28.95 28.25
C GLY A 151 47.00 30.24 27.54
N THR A 152 46.22 31.17 28.10
CA THR A 152 45.87 32.42 27.36
C THR A 152 45.92 33.69 28.20
N ASP A 153 46.81 33.79 29.19
CA ASP A 153 47.02 35.03 29.95
C ASP A 153 48.17 35.91 29.42
N ASP A 154 48.83 35.53 28.31
CA ASP A 154 49.92 36.30 27.69
C ASP A 154 49.51 36.99 26.37
N ILE A 155 48.37 37.69 26.33
CA ILE A 155 48.08 38.62 25.22
C ILE A 155 47.96 40.03 25.79
N ILE A 156 49.01 40.80 25.53
CA ILE A 156 49.20 42.21 25.86
C ILE A 156 48.19 43.03 25.04
N ASP A 157 47.42 43.88 25.72
CA ASP A 157 46.53 44.85 25.08
C ASP A 157 47.32 45.75 24.13
N VAL A 158 47.07 45.63 22.83
CA VAL A 158 47.52 46.59 21.82
C VAL A 158 46.48 47.71 21.78
N GLU A 159 46.86 48.89 22.26
CA GLU A 159 46.08 50.12 22.06
C GLU A 159 45.89 50.38 20.55
N VAL A 160 44.64 50.36 20.13
CA VAL A 160 44.23 50.83 18.80
C VAL A 160 44.20 52.36 18.87
N VAL A 161 45.19 52.99 18.23
CA VAL A 161 45.23 54.44 18.00
C VAL A 161 44.06 54.81 17.08
N ASP A 162 43.06 55.48 17.65
CA ASP A 162 41.94 56.04 16.92
C ASP A 162 42.42 57.24 16.09
N ASN A 163 42.14 57.22 14.79
CA ASN A 163 42.64 58.20 13.83
C ASN A 163 41.45 58.83 13.07
N GLY A 164 41.27 60.14 13.26
CA GLY A 164 40.27 61.00 12.60
C GLY A 164 39.23 61.53 13.59
N LYS A 165 38.95 62.82 13.75
CA LYS A 165 38.87 64.03 12.89
C LYS A 165 38.95 65.23 13.88
N GLN A 166 39.29 66.48 13.55
CA GLN A 166 38.76 67.35 12.50
C GLN A 166 39.53 68.70 12.54
N GLU A 167 39.38 69.45 11.46
CA GLU A 167 39.87 70.80 11.16
C GLU A 167 39.61 71.85 12.25
N ASP A 168 40.50 72.86 12.35
CA ASP A 168 40.19 74.29 12.46
C ASP A 168 41.50 75.11 12.60
N GLY A 169 41.72 76.09 11.71
CA GLY A 169 42.78 77.11 11.81
C GLY A 169 43.62 77.35 10.56
#